data_AF-A0A937J8X4-F1
#
_entry.id   AF-A0A937J8X4-F1
#
_cell.length_a   1.000
_cell.length_b   1.000
_cell.length_c   1.000
_cell.angle_alpha   90.00
_cell.angle_beta   90.00
_cell.angle_gamma   90.00
#
_symmetry.space_group_name_H-M   'P 1'
#
loop_
_entity.id
_entity.type
_entity.pdbx_description
1 polymer ?
#
loop_
_entity_poly.entity_id
_entity_poly.type
_entity_poly.pdbx_seq_one_letter_code
_entity_poly.pdbx_strand_id
1 'polypeptide(L)'
;MKTRDSHSLPVVDRRTLLRTTGAAFTALTASGCVVRPSKNLPFARALGYGILESDPRGLLDLPPGFQYRVLSSLGDVMSDGGTVPDKADGMGCFDLGEGRIALVRNHELVSTDDGGGSFSLGFGQKDGRFVPGGTTHIILDQATMEVSQQFRSLGGTIRNCSGGVTPWGSWLSCEESPTGPGQKYGEG
;
A
#
# COMPACT_ATOMS: atom_id res chain seq x y z
N MET A 1 -30.57 -14.75 57.24
CA MET A 1 -30.48 -15.92 56.33
C MET A 1 -30.77 -15.44 54.91
N LYS A 2 -29.74 -15.25 54.08
CA LYS A 2 -29.86 -14.84 52.67
C LYS A 2 -29.01 -15.82 51.87
N THR A 3 -29.66 -16.75 51.20
CA THR A 3 -29.02 -17.77 50.35
C THR A 3 -28.48 -17.09 49.09
N ARG A 4 -27.21 -17.34 48.79
CA ARG A 4 -26.57 -16.92 47.54
C ARG A 4 -26.89 -17.96 46.47
N ASP A 5 -27.65 -17.57 45.45
CA ASP A 5 -27.83 -18.39 44.26
C ASP A 5 -26.55 -18.34 43.41
N SER A 6 -25.90 -19.49 43.26
CA SER A 6 -24.78 -19.70 42.37
C SER A 6 -25.29 -19.87 40.93
N HIS A 7 -25.18 -18.84 40.09
CA HIS A 7 -25.36 -19.00 38.66
C HIS A 7 -24.14 -19.71 38.06
N SER A 8 -24.30 -20.98 37.70
CA SER A 8 -23.36 -21.71 36.86
C SER A 8 -23.41 -21.18 35.43
N LEU A 9 -22.28 -20.71 34.90
CA LEU A 9 -22.16 -20.36 33.49
C LEU A 9 -22.29 -21.63 32.64
N PRO A 10 -23.01 -21.59 31.50
CA PRO A 10 -23.18 -22.76 30.64
C PRO A 10 -21.82 -23.23 30.13
N VAL A 11 -21.45 -24.46 30.47
CA VAL A 11 -20.26 -25.13 29.94
C VAL A 11 -20.52 -25.43 28.46
N VAL A 12 -19.86 -24.67 27.58
CA VAL A 12 -19.89 -24.93 26.14
C VAL A 12 -19.06 -26.18 25.86
N ASP A 13 -19.72 -27.30 25.56
CA ASP A 13 -19.06 -28.55 25.17
C ASP A 13 -18.30 -28.35 23.83
N ARG A 14 -17.13 -28.98 23.71
CA ARG A 14 -16.29 -28.94 22.50
C ARG A 14 -17.07 -29.44 21.28
N ARG A 15 -17.96 -30.41 21.46
CA ARG A 15 -18.83 -30.92 20.37
C ARG A 15 -19.91 -29.93 19.99
N THR A 16 -20.43 -29.16 20.95
CA THR A 16 -21.37 -28.08 20.68
C THR A 16 -20.67 -27.00 19.86
N LEU A 17 -19.49 -26.53 20.29
CA LEU A 17 -18.69 -25.57 19.54
C LEU A 17 -18.41 -26.04 18.11
N LEU A 18 -17.93 -27.27 17.92
CA LEU A 18 -17.65 -27.82 16.59
C LEU A 18 -18.91 -27.89 15.70
N ARG A 19 -20.07 -28.20 16.28
CA ARG A 19 -21.35 -28.22 15.56
C ARG A 19 -21.82 -26.82 15.17
N THR A 20 -21.76 -25.85 16.08
CA THR A 20 -22.16 -24.46 15.77
C THR A 20 -21.21 -23.82 14.75
N THR A 21 -19.91 -24.06 14.87
CA THR A 21 -18.93 -23.52 13.91
C THR A 21 -19.09 -24.17 12.54
N GLY A 22 -19.30 -25.50 12.47
CA GLY A 22 -19.54 -26.21 11.20
C GLY A 22 -20.81 -25.74 10.49
N ALA A 23 -21.89 -25.47 11.22
CA ALA A 23 -23.13 -24.93 10.66
C ALA A 23 -22.93 -23.50 10.12
N ALA A 24 -22.19 -22.64 10.83
CA ALA A 24 -21.90 -21.28 10.41
C ALA A 24 -21.08 -21.23 9.11
N PHE A 25 -20.05 -22.08 8.98
CA PHE A 25 -19.27 -22.17 7.73
C PHE A 25 -20.07 -22.76 6.57
N THR A 26 -20.97 -23.72 6.83
CA THR A 26 -21.86 -24.26 5.78
C THR A 26 -22.86 -23.20 5.29
N ALA A 27 -23.45 -22.42 6.20
CA ALA A 27 -24.33 -21.31 5.83
C ALA A 27 -23.59 -20.23 5.04
N LEU A 28 -22.32 -19.95 5.37
CA LEU A 28 -21.47 -19.02 4.61
C LEU A 28 -21.19 -19.52 3.20
N THR A 29 -20.98 -20.83 3.01
CA THR A 29 -20.82 -21.42 1.67
C THR A 29 -22.12 -21.41 0.85
N ALA A 30 -23.29 -21.56 1.50
CA ALA A 30 -24.59 -21.52 0.84
C ALA A 30 -25.04 -20.08 0.50
N SER A 31 -24.53 -19.06 1.22
CA SER A 31 -24.88 -17.64 1.03
C SER A 31 -24.15 -16.95 -0.13
N GLY A 32 -23.45 -17.70 -1.00
CA GLY A 32 -22.89 -17.15 -2.24
C GLY A 32 -21.61 -16.32 -2.10
N CYS A 33 -21.04 -16.17 -0.89
CA CYS A 33 -19.77 -15.45 -0.68
C CYS A 33 -18.52 -16.19 -1.18
N VAL A 34 -18.67 -17.42 -1.69
CA VAL A 34 -17.62 -18.14 -2.40
C VAL A 34 -18.07 -18.35 -3.84
N VAL A 35 -17.90 -17.31 -4.66
CA VAL A 35 -17.96 -17.47 -6.11
C VAL A 35 -16.74 -18.29 -6.52
N ARG A 36 -16.90 -19.61 -6.63
CA ARG A 36 -15.92 -20.42 -7.35
C ARG A 36 -16.07 -20.08 -8.83
N PRO A 37 -15.08 -19.48 -9.49
CA PRO A 37 -15.18 -19.20 -10.91
C PRO A 37 -15.37 -20.54 -11.63
N SER A 38 -16.46 -20.67 -12.39
CA SER A 38 -16.69 -21.83 -13.23
C SER A 38 -15.57 -21.89 -14.26
N LYS A 39 -14.86 -23.03 -14.34
CA LYS A 39 -13.80 -23.26 -15.33
C LYS A 39 -14.29 -23.12 -16.79
N ASN A 40 -15.61 -23.17 -17.00
CA ASN A 40 -16.25 -23.19 -18.32
C ASN A 40 -17.00 -21.89 -18.66
N LEU A 41 -17.00 -20.86 -17.81
CA LEU A 41 -17.41 -19.54 -18.29
C LEU A 41 -16.21 -18.92 -19.01
N PRO A 42 -16.33 -18.50 -20.29
CA PRO A 42 -15.34 -17.61 -20.85
C PRO A 42 -15.25 -16.42 -19.91
N PHE A 43 -14.02 -15.99 -19.59
CA PHE A 43 -13.81 -14.74 -18.89
C PHE A 43 -14.56 -13.70 -19.72
N ALA A 44 -15.73 -13.24 -19.25
CA ALA A 44 -16.39 -12.12 -19.87
C ALA A 44 -15.35 -11.02 -19.75
N ARG A 45 -14.77 -10.59 -20.88
CA ARG A 45 -13.99 -9.37 -20.92
C ARG A 45 -14.90 -8.37 -20.24
N ALA A 46 -14.51 -7.89 -19.05
CA ALA A 46 -15.21 -6.78 -18.43
C ALA A 46 -15.41 -5.77 -19.55
N LEU A 47 -16.64 -5.30 -19.75
CA LEU A 47 -16.87 -4.14 -20.60
C LEU A 47 -15.99 -3.06 -19.98
N GLY A 48 -14.81 -2.85 -20.59
CA GLY A 48 -13.83 -1.90 -20.09
C GLY A 48 -14.43 -0.50 -20.12
N TYR A 49 -13.69 0.48 -19.64
CA TYR A 49 -14.18 1.86 -19.56
C TYR A 49 -14.35 2.56 -20.93
N GLY A 50 -14.22 1.83 -22.05
CA GLY A 50 -14.33 2.36 -23.41
C GLY A 50 -13.00 2.34 -24.16
N ILE A 51 -12.98 3.01 -25.31
CA ILE A 51 -11.73 3.29 -26.05
C ILE A 51 -10.91 4.31 -25.27
N LEU A 52 -9.59 4.26 -25.39
CA LEU A 52 -8.71 5.28 -24.81
C LEU A 52 -8.56 6.45 -25.77
N GLU A 53 -8.63 7.67 -25.25
CA GLU A 53 -8.31 8.91 -25.95
C GLU A 53 -6.84 9.25 -25.71
N SER A 54 -6.13 9.58 -26.78
CA SER A 54 -4.71 9.89 -26.68
C SER A 54 -4.48 11.21 -25.95
N ASP A 55 -3.61 11.19 -24.94
CA ASP A 55 -3.22 12.38 -24.20
C ASP A 55 -2.21 13.21 -25.01
N PRO A 56 -2.49 14.49 -25.30
CA PRO A 56 -1.53 15.37 -26.01
C PRO A 56 -0.18 15.52 -25.31
N ARG A 57 -0.12 15.30 -23.99
CA ARG A 57 1.13 15.32 -23.22
C ARG A 57 1.87 13.97 -23.21
N GLY A 58 1.24 12.92 -23.73
CA GLY A 58 1.80 11.57 -23.79
C GLY A 58 2.02 10.91 -22.44
N LEU A 59 1.31 11.33 -21.38
CA LEU A 59 1.47 10.76 -20.04
C LEU A 59 0.52 9.59 -19.79
N LEU A 60 -0.78 9.79 -20.03
CA LEU A 60 -1.79 8.77 -19.76
C LEU A 60 -3.02 8.92 -20.66
N ASP A 61 -3.17 7.98 -21.58
CA ASP A 61 -4.38 7.85 -22.39
C ASP A 61 -5.53 7.34 -21.52
N LEU A 62 -6.66 8.04 -21.54
CA LEU A 62 -7.81 7.75 -20.68
C LEU A 62 -9.09 7.60 -21.49
N PRO A 63 -10.07 6.81 -21.01
CA PRO A 63 -11.37 6.76 -21.64
C PRO A 63 -12.15 8.08 -21.53
N PRO A 64 -13.13 8.33 -22.42
CA PRO A 64 -13.97 9.52 -22.35
C PRO A 64 -14.59 9.71 -20.96
N GLY A 65 -14.52 10.94 -20.43
CA GLY A 65 -15.05 11.31 -19.12
C GLY A 65 -14.12 11.04 -17.94
N PHE A 66 -12.95 10.43 -18.16
CA PHE A 66 -11.89 10.34 -17.17
C PHE A 66 -10.90 11.49 -17.32
N GLN A 67 -10.30 11.88 -16.20
CA GLN A 67 -9.25 12.90 -16.16
C GLN A 67 -8.20 12.50 -15.14
N TYR A 68 -6.98 13.00 -15.33
CA TYR A 68 -5.90 12.85 -14.36
C TYR A 68 -5.30 14.20 -14.02
N ARG A 69 -4.58 14.24 -12.89
CA ARG A 69 -3.71 15.35 -12.54
C ARG A 69 -2.39 14.82 -12.03
N VAL A 70 -1.30 15.42 -12.48
CA VAL A 70 0.04 15.14 -11.94
C VAL A 70 0.15 15.80 -10.57
N LEU A 71 0.41 15.01 -9.53
CA LEU A 71 0.59 15.51 -8.17
C LEU A 71 2.06 15.79 -7.86
N SER A 72 2.96 14.95 -8.36
CA SER A 72 4.39 14.98 -8.06
C SER A 72 5.15 14.31 -9.20
N SER A 73 6.25 14.92 -9.61
CA SER A 73 7.15 14.44 -10.66
C SER A 73 8.57 14.28 -10.14
N LEU A 74 9.34 13.37 -10.76
CA LEU A 74 10.77 13.20 -10.51
C LEU A 74 11.48 14.55 -10.55
N GLY A 75 12.28 14.83 -9.51
CA GLY A 75 13.09 16.05 -9.44
C GLY A 75 12.36 17.29 -8.91
N ASP A 76 11.04 17.23 -8.67
CA ASP A 76 10.32 18.32 -8.00
C ASP A 76 10.95 18.60 -6.64
N VAL A 77 11.06 19.88 -6.27
CA VAL A 77 11.59 20.28 -4.97
C VAL A 77 10.63 19.87 -3.87
N MET A 78 11.15 19.20 -2.85
CA MET A 78 10.42 18.79 -1.67
C MET A 78 10.58 19.84 -0.54
N SER A 79 9.62 19.86 0.38
CA SER A 79 9.59 20.79 1.52
C SER A 79 10.70 20.56 2.54
N ASP A 80 11.37 19.41 2.50
CA ASP A 80 12.55 19.10 3.33
C ASP A 80 13.88 19.53 2.69
N GLY A 81 13.83 20.19 1.52
CA GLY A 81 15.00 20.66 0.79
C GLY A 81 15.62 19.63 -0.15
N GLY A 82 15.10 18.39 -0.17
CA GLY A 82 15.46 17.39 -1.18
C GLY A 82 14.66 17.57 -2.47
N THR A 83 14.77 16.57 -3.35
CA THR A 83 13.95 16.45 -4.55
C THR A 83 13.25 15.09 -4.58
N VAL A 84 12.15 15.01 -5.33
CA VAL A 84 11.41 13.77 -5.50
C VAL A 84 12.31 12.71 -6.14
N PRO A 85 12.58 11.58 -5.47
CA PRO A 85 13.40 10.52 -6.01
C PRO A 85 12.68 9.76 -7.14
N ASP A 86 13.45 9.05 -7.96
CA ASP A 86 12.92 8.25 -9.08
C ASP A 86 12.24 6.96 -8.59
N LYS A 87 11.79 6.11 -9.52
CA LYS A 87 11.26 4.75 -9.30
C LYS A 87 10.14 4.71 -8.26
N ALA A 88 9.21 5.66 -8.36
CA ALA A 88 7.98 5.66 -7.60
C ALA A 88 7.23 4.33 -7.78
N ASP A 89 6.84 3.71 -6.66
CA ASP A 89 6.15 2.41 -6.66
C ASP A 89 4.98 2.44 -5.65
N GLY A 90 4.68 1.31 -5.00
CA GLY A 90 3.52 1.09 -4.15
C GLY A 90 3.28 2.20 -3.14
N MET A 91 1.99 2.51 -2.96
CA MET A 91 1.56 3.68 -2.19
C MET A 91 0.35 3.37 -1.31
N GLY A 92 0.33 3.96 -0.12
CA GLY A 92 -0.83 3.99 0.77
C GLY A 92 -1.47 5.39 0.81
N CYS A 93 -2.79 5.45 0.97
CA CYS A 93 -3.55 6.69 1.13
C CYS A 93 -4.17 6.75 2.53
N PHE A 94 -3.95 7.84 3.24
CA PHE A 94 -4.33 8.03 4.63
C PHE A 94 -5.10 9.33 4.79
N ASP A 95 -6.24 9.26 5.49
CA ASP A 95 -6.92 10.46 5.99
C ASP A 95 -6.17 10.96 7.22
N LEU A 96 -5.65 12.19 7.17
CA LEU A 96 -4.99 12.84 8.30
C LEU A 96 -5.97 13.62 9.19
N GLY A 97 -7.24 13.70 8.80
CA GLY A 97 -8.22 14.60 9.39
C GLY A 97 -8.04 16.04 8.92
N GLU A 98 -8.98 16.90 9.32
CA GLU A 98 -8.94 18.35 9.03
C GLU A 98 -8.86 18.67 7.52
N GLY A 99 -9.44 17.82 6.69
CA GLY A 99 -9.41 17.98 5.23
C GLY A 99 -8.03 17.74 4.61
N ARG A 100 -7.18 16.89 5.21
CA ARG A 100 -5.86 16.56 4.68
C ARG A 100 -5.73 15.08 4.37
N ILE A 101 -5.05 14.76 3.27
CA ILE A 101 -4.73 13.39 2.86
C ILE A 101 -3.22 13.24 2.82
N ALA A 102 -2.69 12.12 3.30
CA ALA A 102 -1.31 11.72 3.05
C ALA A 102 -1.25 10.55 2.08
N LEU A 103 -0.43 10.69 1.05
CA LEU A 103 0.03 9.58 0.23
C LEU A 103 1.43 9.19 0.67
N VAL A 104 1.63 7.93 1.06
CA VAL A 104 2.95 7.38 1.42
C VAL A 104 3.44 6.54 0.26
N ARG A 105 4.43 7.01 -0.48
CA ARG A 105 4.92 6.43 -1.74
C ARG A 105 6.27 5.79 -1.56
N ASN A 106 6.42 4.54 -1.99
CA ASN A 106 7.70 3.87 -2.06
C ASN A 106 8.56 4.37 -3.22
N HIS A 107 9.88 4.18 -3.07
CA HIS A 107 10.87 4.39 -4.12
C HIS A 107 11.74 3.14 -4.27
N GLU A 108 11.66 2.46 -5.41
CA GLU A 108 12.30 1.18 -5.70
C GLU A 108 13.79 1.33 -6.09
N LEU A 109 14.51 2.17 -5.35
CA LEU A 109 15.88 2.57 -5.66
C LEU A 109 16.91 1.56 -5.13
N VAL A 110 17.97 1.36 -5.90
CA VAL A 110 19.19 0.61 -5.53
C VAL A 110 20.32 1.57 -5.16
N SER A 111 21.43 1.06 -4.59
CA SER A 111 22.52 1.91 -4.06
C SER A 111 23.19 2.84 -5.08
N THR A 112 23.07 2.55 -6.38
CA THR A 112 23.62 3.36 -7.46
C THR A 112 22.70 4.48 -7.93
N ASP A 113 21.43 4.49 -7.51
CA ASP A 113 20.48 5.52 -7.90
C ASP A 113 20.62 6.79 -7.05
N ASP A 114 20.14 7.92 -7.57
CA ASP A 114 20.03 9.16 -6.81
C ASP A 114 18.82 9.09 -5.86
N GLY A 115 19.06 9.38 -4.58
CA GLY A 115 18.03 9.47 -3.55
C GLY A 115 17.31 10.81 -3.49
N GLY A 116 17.56 11.74 -4.43
CA GLY A 116 16.94 13.06 -4.42
C GLY A 116 17.51 13.95 -3.32
N GLY A 117 18.81 13.86 -3.08
CA GLY A 117 19.52 14.59 -2.02
C GLY A 117 19.91 13.75 -0.80
N SER A 118 20.65 14.38 0.11
CA SER A 118 21.13 13.74 1.34
C SER A 118 20.08 13.83 2.45
N PHE A 119 19.99 12.78 3.27
CA PHE A 119 19.11 12.74 4.43
C PHE A 119 19.86 12.25 5.68
N SER A 120 19.44 12.70 6.85
CA SER A 120 20.18 12.55 8.11
C SER A 120 19.87 11.27 8.88
N LEU A 121 18.77 10.58 8.56
CA LEU A 121 18.28 9.41 9.29
C LEU A 121 17.91 8.29 8.32
N GLY A 122 18.37 7.08 8.63
CA GLY A 122 18.03 5.87 7.88
C GLY A 122 18.54 4.60 8.55
N PHE A 123 18.15 3.44 8.04
CA PHE A 123 18.45 2.15 8.66
C PHE A 123 19.74 1.49 8.14
N GLY A 124 19.92 1.41 6.83
CA GLY A 124 21.03 0.73 6.16
C GLY A 124 21.93 1.67 5.38
N GLN A 125 23.23 1.36 5.38
CA GLN A 125 24.25 2.12 4.66
C GLN A 125 25.13 1.20 3.80
N LYS A 126 25.64 1.75 2.70
CA LYS A 126 26.69 1.18 1.87
C LYS A 126 27.78 2.24 1.68
N ASP A 127 29.03 1.88 1.92
CA ASP A 127 30.19 2.78 1.82
C ASP A 127 30.03 4.11 2.61
N GLY A 128 29.42 4.02 3.80
CA GLY A 128 29.18 5.17 4.68
C GLY A 128 28.05 6.11 4.23
N ARG A 129 27.26 5.72 3.22
CA ARG A 129 26.09 6.47 2.74
C ARG A 129 24.82 5.64 2.93
N PHE A 130 23.73 6.27 3.34
CA PHE A 130 22.43 5.58 3.39
C PHE A 130 22.02 5.11 1.99
N VAL A 131 21.49 3.89 1.91
CA VAL A 131 20.90 3.40 0.66
C VAL A 131 19.64 4.23 0.32
N PRO A 132 19.40 4.56 -0.97
CA PRO A 132 18.57 5.71 -1.35
C PRO A 132 17.06 5.44 -1.44
N GLY A 133 16.63 4.19 -1.26
CA GLY A 133 15.22 3.82 -1.29
C GLY A 133 14.41 4.40 -0.12
N GLY A 134 13.31 3.75 0.22
CA GLY A 134 12.40 4.18 1.28
C GLY A 134 11.14 4.81 0.74
N THR A 135 10.64 5.84 1.43
CA THR A 135 9.35 6.45 1.12
C THR A 135 9.38 7.96 1.19
N THR A 136 8.48 8.58 0.41
CA THR A 136 8.11 9.99 0.54
C THR A 136 6.64 10.11 0.95
N HIS A 137 6.30 11.13 1.72
CA HIS A 137 4.92 11.57 1.94
C HIS A 137 4.58 12.70 0.99
N ILE A 138 3.37 12.66 0.43
CA ILE A 138 2.74 13.76 -0.31
C ILE A 138 1.48 14.15 0.46
N ILE A 139 1.44 15.37 0.98
CA ILE A 139 0.32 15.87 1.78
C ILE A 139 -0.58 16.74 0.90
N LEU A 140 -1.83 16.34 0.75
CA LEU A 140 -2.82 16.98 -0.09
C LEU A 140 -3.89 17.68 0.75
N ASP A 141 -4.37 18.82 0.28
CA ASP A 141 -5.66 19.37 0.71
C ASP A 141 -6.80 18.55 0.08
N GLN A 142 -7.77 18.07 0.85
CA GLN A 142 -8.80 17.16 0.38
C GLN A 142 -9.84 17.83 -0.53
N ALA A 143 -10.05 19.14 -0.41
CA ALA A 143 -11.07 19.85 -1.19
C ALA A 143 -10.56 20.19 -2.59
N THR A 144 -9.31 20.64 -2.68
CA THR A 144 -8.66 21.11 -3.91
C THR A 144 -7.73 20.07 -4.51
N MET A 145 -7.35 19.08 -3.70
CA MET A 145 -6.32 18.09 -3.99
C MET A 145 -4.92 18.73 -4.19
N GLU A 146 -4.70 20.00 -3.86
CA GLU A 146 -3.39 20.65 -4.00
C GLU A 146 -2.34 20.02 -3.06
N VAL A 147 -1.09 19.89 -3.55
CA VAL A 147 0.03 19.42 -2.72
C VAL A 147 0.50 20.55 -1.82
N SER A 148 0.29 20.37 -0.52
CA SER A 148 0.73 21.32 0.52
C SER A 148 2.17 21.06 0.95
N GLN A 149 2.59 19.79 1.02
CA GLN A 149 3.93 19.38 1.44
C GLN A 149 4.33 18.09 0.75
N GLN A 150 5.63 17.93 0.55
CA GLN A 150 6.22 16.67 0.13
C GLN A 150 7.58 16.50 0.81
N PHE A 151 7.87 15.33 1.37
CA PHE A 151 9.10 15.10 2.11
C PHE A 151 9.43 13.61 2.24
N ARG A 152 10.68 13.29 2.54
CA ARG A 152 11.15 11.93 2.83
C ARG A 152 10.70 11.47 4.21
N SER A 153 10.12 10.27 4.28
CA SER A 153 9.57 9.67 5.50
C SER A 153 10.23 8.38 5.94
N LEU A 154 10.91 7.69 5.01
CA LEU A 154 11.73 6.51 5.28
C LEU A 154 12.99 6.62 4.42
N GLY A 155 14.15 6.30 5.00
CA GLY A 155 15.44 6.29 4.33
C GLY A 155 16.32 5.16 4.84
N GLY A 156 17.37 4.84 4.08
CA GLY A 156 18.26 3.73 4.40
C GLY A 156 17.57 2.37 4.26
N THR A 157 16.62 2.25 3.35
CA THR A 157 16.07 0.98 2.87
C THR A 157 16.28 0.89 1.36
N ILE A 158 16.19 -0.30 0.79
CA ILE A 158 16.53 -0.55 -0.61
C ILE A 158 15.40 -1.25 -1.36
N ARG A 159 15.22 -0.89 -2.65
CA ARG A 159 14.24 -1.50 -3.55
C ARG A 159 12.85 -1.63 -2.94
N ASN A 160 12.37 -0.56 -2.33
CA ASN A 160 11.03 -0.52 -1.78
C ASN A 160 10.02 -0.60 -2.93
N CYS A 161 9.42 -1.77 -3.13
CA CYS A 161 8.51 -2.01 -4.25
C CYS A 161 7.08 -1.73 -3.81
N SER A 162 6.44 -2.69 -3.14
CA SER A 162 5.05 -2.58 -2.71
C SER A 162 4.90 -2.40 -1.19
N GLY A 163 3.68 -2.50 -0.69
CA GLY A 163 3.39 -2.36 0.72
C GLY A 163 1.93 -2.53 1.06
N GLY A 164 1.59 -2.19 2.30
CA GLY A 164 0.22 -2.29 2.79
C GLY A 164 -0.08 -1.32 3.92
N VAL A 165 -1.28 -0.74 3.88
CA VAL A 165 -1.84 0.00 5.01
C VAL A 165 -2.24 -1.01 6.09
N THR A 166 -1.76 -0.82 7.31
CA THR A 166 -2.12 -1.67 8.45
C THR A 166 -3.46 -1.23 9.05
N PRO A 167 -4.18 -2.15 9.74
CA PRO A 167 -5.45 -1.80 10.40
C PRO A 167 -5.35 -0.71 11.48
N TRP A 168 -4.15 -0.40 11.96
CA TRP A 168 -3.89 0.65 12.95
C TRP A 168 -3.28 1.92 12.33
N GLY A 169 -3.36 2.08 11.01
CA GLY A 169 -3.04 3.33 10.33
C GLY A 169 -1.56 3.59 10.08
N SER A 170 -0.75 2.54 9.92
CA SER A 170 0.65 2.66 9.49
C SER A 170 0.87 2.12 8.07
N TRP A 171 1.97 2.52 7.43
CA TRP A 171 2.42 1.93 6.17
C TRP A 171 3.50 0.86 6.42
N LEU A 172 3.34 -0.31 5.81
CA LEU A 172 4.40 -1.30 5.66
C LEU A 172 4.99 -1.17 4.26
N SER A 173 6.29 -0.91 4.17
CA SER A 173 7.04 -0.90 2.91
C SER A 173 7.87 -2.17 2.79
N CYS A 174 7.98 -2.74 1.59
CA CYS A 174 8.67 -4.01 1.35
C CYS A 174 9.89 -3.82 0.46
N GLU A 175 11.08 -4.17 0.98
CA GLU A 175 12.30 -4.28 0.18
C GLU A 175 12.21 -5.54 -0.71
N GLU A 176 12.26 -5.36 -2.03
CA GLU A 176 12.22 -6.47 -2.98
C GLU A 176 13.62 -7.06 -3.19
N SER A 177 13.73 -8.38 -3.15
CA SER A 177 14.89 -9.09 -3.69
C SER A 177 14.57 -9.61 -5.10
N PRO A 178 15.39 -9.32 -6.12
CA PRO A 178 15.18 -9.84 -7.47
C PRO A 178 15.63 -11.31 -7.59
N THR A 179 16.12 -11.91 -6.50
CA THR A 179 16.74 -13.23 -6.49
C THR A 179 15.79 -14.29 -5.95
N GLY A 180 15.77 -15.46 -6.58
CA GLY A 180 14.98 -16.59 -6.11
C GLY A 180 15.51 -17.23 -4.82
N PRO A 181 14.75 -18.18 -4.23
CA PRO A 181 15.18 -18.89 -3.02
C PRO A 181 16.57 -19.51 -3.16
N GLY A 182 17.46 -19.23 -2.19
CA GLY A 182 18.82 -19.80 -2.14
C GLY A 182 19.85 -19.10 -3.04
N GLN A 183 19.46 -18.09 -3.82
CA GLN A 183 20.41 -17.28 -4.56
C GLN A 183 21.04 -16.20 -3.67
N LYS A 184 22.29 -15.86 -3.95
CA LYS A 184 22.96 -14.75 -3.28
C LYS A 184 22.28 -13.45 -3.70
N TYR A 185 21.89 -12.65 -2.71
CA TYR A 185 21.53 -11.26 -2.91
C TYR A 185 22.75 -10.52 -3.51
N GLY A 186 22.48 -9.60 -4.45
CA GLY A 186 23.52 -8.76 -5.06
C GLY A 186 24.19 -7.85 -4.02
N GLU A 187 25.07 -6.97 -4.48
CA GLU A 187 25.87 -6.06 -3.63
C GLU A 187 25.04 -4.97 -2.91
N GLY A 188 23.71 -5.05 -2.90
CA GLY A 188 22.81 -3.98 -2.50
C GLY A 188 22.83 -2.85 -3.50
#